data_AF-A0A961NQJ0-F1
#
_entry.id   AF-A0A961NQJ0-F1
#
_cell.length_a   1.000
_cell.length_b   1.000
_cell.length_c   1.000
_cell.angle_alpha   90.00
_cell.angle_beta   90.00
_cell.angle_gamma   90.00
#
_symmetry.space_group_name_H-M   'P 1'
#
loop_
_entity.id
_entity.type
_entity.pdbx_description
1 polymer ?
#
loop_
_entity_poly.entity_id
_entity_poly.type
_entity_poly.pdbx_seq_one_letter_code
_entity_poly.pdbx_strand_id
1 'polypeptide(L)'
;MAARKSLVRPGLRLVVQRPGRRVRQFVLPLPGQRFVLILLSVLSLLLFLLLLMSESSSRPSLSAAERALLADRIFASRSALQTGLDDLLRRIEPIHEAHFGPGPPPEFAGHAPRDRLLRSARELEGRVGDLAAYYGAYEIALRGIPHRWPVDSERRQINSGYGYRRDPFGGRGQFHRGADIKGRSGDPVIAAADGTVRSVRRASSGYGNVVRVFHNSGYETLYAHLSEISVQQDQIVRAGDRIGTVGTSGHSTGPHLHYEVYFENKALDPDGYLVP
;
A
#
# COMPACT_ATOMS: atom_id res chain seq x y z
N MET A 1 -20.67 42.91 -49.15
CA MET A 1 -19.53 42.95 -48.21
C MET A 1 -19.92 42.09 -47.00
N ALA A 2 -19.37 40.88 -46.87
CA ALA A 2 -19.59 40.01 -45.71
C ALA A 2 -18.29 39.23 -45.47
N ALA A 3 -17.59 39.58 -44.39
CA ALA A 3 -16.29 39.01 -44.03
C ALA A 3 -16.45 37.60 -43.45
N ARG A 4 -15.78 36.61 -44.03
CA ARG A 4 -15.60 35.28 -43.43
C ARG A 4 -14.70 35.42 -42.20
N LYS A 5 -15.25 35.22 -41.00
CA LYS A 5 -14.46 35.04 -39.77
C LYS A 5 -13.65 33.73 -39.88
N SER A 6 -12.33 33.83 -39.98
CA SER A 6 -11.44 32.67 -39.81
C SER A 6 -11.30 32.34 -38.33
N LEU A 7 -11.76 31.17 -37.90
CA LEU A 7 -11.45 30.65 -36.56
C LEU A 7 -9.94 30.38 -36.46
N VAL A 8 -9.25 31.15 -35.63
CA VAL A 8 -7.85 30.91 -35.27
C VAL A 8 -7.81 29.75 -34.27
N ARG A 9 -7.18 28.63 -34.65
CA ARG A 9 -6.88 27.52 -33.71
C ARG A 9 -5.63 27.86 -32.88
N PRO A 10 -5.58 27.55 -31.58
CA PRO A 10 -4.39 27.77 -30.76
C PRO A 10 -3.29 26.77 -31.14
N GLY A 11 -2.06 27.26 -31.35
CA GLY A 11 -0.89 26.45 -31.67
C GLY A 11 0.40 27.27 -31.67
N LEU A 12 1.51 26.67 -31.24
CA LEU A 12 2.82 27.33 -31.21
C LEU A 12 3.32 27.52 -32.65
N ARG A 13 3.69 28.76 -33.01
CA ARG A 13 4.17 29.11 -34.36
C ARG A 13 5.69 29.18 -34.37
N LEU A 14 6.32 28.27 -35.10
CA LEU A 14 7.75 28.34 -35.42
C LEU A 14 7.92 28.93 -36.82
N VAL A 15 8.67 30.03 -36.90
CA VAL A 15 9.05 30.67 -38.16
C VAL A 15 10.52 30.36 -38.40
N VAL A 16 10.81 29.57 -39.43
CA VAL A 16 12.19 29.30 -39.85
C VAL A 16 12.48 30.13 -41.09
N GLN A 17 13.38 31.09 -40.97
CA GLN A 17 13.92 31.85 -42.10
C GLN A 17 15.24 31.23 -42.56
N ARG A 18 15.37 31.04 -43.88
CA ARG A 18 16.66 30.90 -44.56
C ARG A 18 16.74 31.96 -45.66
N PRO A 19 17.93 32.53 -45.96
CA PRO A 19 18.05 33.55 -46.99
C PRO A 19 17.64 32.99 -48.36
N GLY A 20 16.77 33.71 -49.09
CA GLY A 20 16.42 33.40 -50.48
C GLY A 20 15.27 32.42 -50.75
N ARG A 21 14.47 32.00 -49.75
CA ARG A 21 13.24 31.20 -49.99
C ARG A 21 12.02 31.75 -49.24
N ARG A 22 10.82 31.58 -49.82
CA ARG A 22 9.53 31.98 -49.21
C ARG A 22 9.34 31.32 -47.84
N VAL A 23 8.94 32.14 -46.86
CA VAL A 23 8.59 31.72 -45.48
C VAL A 23 7.51 30.64 -45.55
N ARG A 24 7.77 29.47 -44.96
CA ARG A 24 6.75 28.46 -44.70
C ARG A 24 6.40 28.47 -43.22
N GLN A 25 5.12 28.66 -42.94
CA GLN A 25 4.57 28.68 -41.59
C GLN A 25 4.09 27.26 -41.24
N PHE A 26 4.61 26.69 -40.16
CA PHE A 26 4.19 25.39 -39.65
C PHE A 26 3.32 25.57 -38.42
N VAL A 27 2.19 24.86 -38.37
CA VAL A 27 1.35 24.72 -37.18
C VAL A 27 1.60 23.32 -36.65
N LEU A 28 2.31 23.20 -35.53
CA LEU A 28 2.51 21.93 -34.85
C LEU A 28 1.21 21.58 -34.07
N PRO A 29 0.58 20.43 -34.31
CA PRO A 29 -0.55 19.99 -33.50
C PRO A 29 -0.07 19.63 -32.09
N LEU A 30 -0.82 20.09 -31.07
CA LEU A 30 -0.63 19.63 -29.69
C LEU A 30 -0.70 18.09 -29.62
N PRO A 31 0.02 17.44 -28.67
CA PRO A 31 0.05 15.99 -28.57
C PRO A 31 -1.38 15.46 -28.51
N GLY A 32 -1.76 14.67 -29.52
CA GLY A 32 -3.15 14.31 -29.78
C GLY A 32 -3.77 13.48 -28.66
N GLN A 33 -5.10 13.55 -28.55
CA GLN A 33 -6.00 12.75 -27.70
C GLN A 33 -5.59 11.28 -27.49
N ARG A 34 -4.88 10.69 -28.46
CA ARG A 34 -4.32 9.32 -28.46
C ARG A 34 -3.28 9.08 -27.37
N PHE A 35 -2.50 10.10 -27.01
CA PHE A 35 -1.52 10.01 -25.92
C PHE A 35 -2.20 9.92 -24.54
N VAL A 36 -3.31 10.65 -24.37
CA VAL A 36 -4.13 10.62 -23.15
C VAL A 36 -4.85 9.26 -23.02
N LEU A 37 -5.32 8.69 -24.12
CA LEU A 37 -6.02 7.41 -24.13
C LEU A 37 -5.09 6.23 -23.83
N ILE A 38 -3.87 6.20 -24.40
CA ILE A 38 -2.86 5.18 -24.10
C ILE A 38 -2.49 5.21 -22.61
N LEU A 39 -2.30 6.41 -22.05
CA LEU A 39 -2.02 6.61 -20.64
C LEU A 39 -3.13 6.08 -19.73
N LEU A 40 -4.40 6.29 -20.09
CA LEU A 40 -5.56 5.79 -19.33
C LEU A 40 -5.73 4.26 -19.42
N SER A 41 -5.43 3.62 -20.56
CA SER A 41 -5.40 2.14 -20.68
C SER A 41 -4.41 1.51 -19.72
N VAL A 42 -3.21 2.08 -19.67
CA VAL A 42 -2.12 1.54 -18.86
C VAL A 42 -2.49 1.72 -17.38
N LEU A 43 -3.00 2.89 -16.99
CA LEU A 43 -3.50 3.14 -15.63
C LEU A 43 -4.58 2.13 -15.19
N SER A 44 -5.49 1.76 -16.11
CA SER A 44 -6.56 0.79 -15.83
C SER A 44 -6.05 -0.65 -15.70
N LEU A 45 -5.06 -1.06 -16.49
CA LEU A 45 -4.42 -2.37 -16.39
C LEU A 45 -3.64 -2.53 -15.07
N LEU A 46 -3.05 -1.43 -14.61
CA LEU A 46 -2.27 -1.39 -13.38
C LEU A 46 -3.16 -1.42 -12.13
N LEU A 47 -4.31 -0.75 -12.17
CA LEU A 47 -5.32 -0.85 -11.11
C LEU A 47 -5.87 -2.29 -11.02
N PHE A 48 -6.05 -2.97 -12.16
CA PHE A 48 -6.45 -4.37 -12.23
C PHE A 48 -5.40 -5.32 -11.61
N LEU A 49 -4.11 -5.11 -11.89
CA LEU A 49 -3.03 -5.91 -11.30
C LEU A 49 -2.90 -5.68 -9.78
N LEU A 50 -3.08 -4.44 -9.31
CA LEU A 50 -3.17 -4.11 -7.88
C LEU A 50 -4.33 -4.83 -7.17
N LEU A 51 -5.46 -5.04 -7.86
CA LEU A 51 -6.61 -5.78 -7.36
C LEU A 51 -6.44 -7.31 -7.39
N LEU A 52 -5.54 -7.84 -8.24
CA LEU A 52 -5.19 -9.26 -8.27
C LEU A 52 -4.12 -9.63 -7.23
N MET A 53 -3.13 -8.76 -7.02
CA MET A 53 -2.14 -8.91 -5.94
C MET A 53 -2.75 -8.75 -4.54
N SER A 54 -4.01 -8.35 -4.52
CA SER A 54 -4.83 -8.15 -3.35
C SER A 54 -5.36 -9.46 -2.73
N GLU A 55 -5.32 -10.58 -3.44
CA GLU A 55 -6.02 -11.80 -3.02
C GLU A 55 -5.29 -12.71 -2.01
N SER A 56 -4.13 -12.37 -1.46
CA SER A 56 -3.55 -13.20 -0.38
C SER A 56 -4.00 -12.79 1.03
N SER A 57 -5.10 -13.41 1.43
CA SER A 57 -5.58 -13.63 2.81
C SER A 57 -6.03 -12.41 3.64
N SER A 58 -7.37 -12.35 3.79
CA SER A 58 -8.14 -11.62 4.82
C SER A 58 -8.32 -10.11 4.60
N ARG A 59 -9.29 -9.74 3.75
CA ARG A 59 -9.77 -8.36 3.51
C ARG A 59 -11.26 -8.24 3.90
N PRO A 60 -11.81 -7.04 4.20
CA PRO A 60 -13.19 -6.77 3.84
C PRO A 60 -13.23 -6.71 2.31
N SER A 61 -13.56 -7.84 1.70
CA SER A 61 -13.56 -7.98 0.26
C SER A 61 -14.63 -7.07 -0.36
N LEU A 62 -14.33 -6.43 -1.50
CA LEU A 62 -15.36 -6.00 -2.44
C LEU A 62 -16.41 -7.12 -2.54
N SER A 63 -17.69 -6.78 -2.43
CA SER A 63 -18.76 -7.75 -2.64
C SER A 63 -18.61 -8.39 -4.01
N ALA A 64 -19.14 -9.60 -4.19
CA ALA A 64 -19.10 -10.28 -5.48
C ALA A 64 -19.68 -9.39 -6.61
N ALA A 65 -20.68 -8.57 -6.29
CA ALA A 65 -21.28 -7.59 -7.19
C ALA A 65 -20.33 -6.45 -7.58
N GLU A 66 -19.58 -5.89 -6.62
CA GLU A 66 -18.60 -4.84 -6.91
C GLU A 66 -17.42 -5.37 -7.73
N ARG A 67 -17.00 -6.62 -7.48
CA ARG A 67 -15.97 -7.29 -8.31
C ARG A 67 -16.45 -7.51 -9.74
N ALA A 68 -17.69 -7.97 -9.91
CA ALA A 68 -18.28 -8.19 -11.23
C ALA A 68 -18.44 -6.87 -12.01
N LEU A 69 -18.96 -5.82 -11.36
CA LEU A 69 -19.14 -4.50 -11.98
C LEU A 69 -17.79 -3.88 -12.40
N LEU A 70 -16.77 -4.05 -11.56
CA LEU A 70 -15.43 -3.55 -11.84
C LEU A 70 -14.76 -4.32 -12.98
N ALA A 71 -14.88 -5.66 -12.99
CA ALA A 71 -14.39 -6.49 -14.08
C ALA A 71 -15.06 -6.13 -15.42
N ASP A 72 -16.37 -5.89 -15.40
CA ASP A 72 -17.14 -5.52 -16.60
C ASP A 72 -16.73 -4.14 -17.14
N ARG A 73 -16.51 -3.15 -16.25
CA ARG A 73 -15.97 -1.83 -16.64
C ARG A 73 -14.56 -1.90 -17.21
N ILE A 74 -13.70 -2.74 -16.66
CA ILE A 74 -12.33 -2.94 -17.15
C ILE A 74 -12.36 -3.59 -18.54
N PHE A 75 -13.20 -4.62 -18.70
CA PHE A 75 -13.39 -5.28 -19.99
C PHE A 75 -13.93 -4.32 -21.05
N ALA A 76 -14.95 -3.52 -20.72
CA ALA A 76 -15.52 -2.51 -21.60
C ALA A 76 -14.49 -1.43 -22.00
N SER A 77 -13.68 -0.97 -21.04
CA SER A 77 -12.65 0.05 -21.29
C SER A 77 -11.54 -0.49 -22.19
N ARG A 78 -11.09 -1.73 -21.97
CA ARG A 78 -10.11 -2.41 -22.83
C ARG A 78 -10.65 -2.61 -24.25
N SER A 79 -11.89 -3.10 -24.36
CA SER A 79 -12.55 -3.35 -25.65
C SER A 79 -12.72 -2.06 -26.46
N ALA A 80 -13.13 -0.96 -25.83
CA ALA A 80 -13.27 0.34 -26.48
C ALA A 80 -11.93 0.90 -27.00
N LEU A 81 -10.85 0.74 -26.22
CA LEU A 81 -9.52 1.20 -26.61
C LEU A 81 -8.94 0.39 -27.76
N GLN A 82 -9.13 -0.93 -27.73
CA GLN A 82 -8.69 -1.82 -28.82
C GLN A 82 -9.46 -1.52 -30.10
N THR A 83 -10.77 -1.33 -30.02
CA THR A 83 -11.61 -0.90 -31.16
C THR A 83 -11.16 0.44 -31.73
N GLY A 84 -10.85 1.41 -30.86
CA GLY A 84 -10.36 2.72 -31.28
C GLY A 84 -8.99 2.67 -31.97
N LEU A 85 -8.10 1.79 -31.52
CA LEU A 85 -6.81 1.55 -32.16
C LEU A 85 -6.99 0.88 -33.53
N ASP A 86 -7.88 -0.10 -33.64
CA ASP A 86 -8.15 -0.80 -34.90
C ASP A 86 -8.81 0.12 -35.95
N ASP A 87 -9.73 1.00 -35.55
CA ASP A 87 -10.29 2.02 -36.45
C ASP A 87 -9.23 3.03 -36.92
N LEU A 88 -8.35 3.44 -36.01
CA LEU A 88 -7.24 4.33 -36.31
C LEU A 88 -6.28 3.73 -37.33
N LEU A 89 -5.86 2.48 -37.10
CA LEU A 89 -4.94 1.77 -38.00
C LEU A 89 -5.58 1.58 -39.38
N ARG A 90 -6.85 1.14 -39.44
CA ARG A 90 -7.60 1.02 -40.70
C ARG A 90 -7.65 2.30 -41.53
N ARG A 91 -7.67 3.47 -40.88
CA ARG A 91 -7.67 4.77 -41.58
C ARG A 91 -6.29 5.20 -42.06
N ILE A 92 -5.24 4.86 -41.33
CA ILE A 92 -3.90 5.41 -41.55
C ILE A 92 -3.05 4.48 -42.44
N GLU A 93 -3.22 3.17 -42.31
CA GLU A 93 -2.42 2.17 -43.01
C GLU A 93 -2.54 2.27 -44.55
N PRO A 94 -3.73 2.47 -45.16
CA PRO A 94 -3.83 2.66 -46.61
C PRO A 94 -3.15 3.95 -47.10
N ILE A 95 -3.21 5.02 -46.30
CA ILE A 95 -2.57 6.30 -46.61
C ILE A 95 -1.05 6.15 -46.56
N HIS A 96 -0.57 5.42 -45.55
CA HIS A 96 0.83 5.12 -45.33
C HIS A 96 1.40 4.28 -46.48
N GLU A 97 0.76 3.16 -46.81
CA GLU A 97 1.17 2.27 -47.90
C GLU A 97 1.19 3.01 -49.25
N ALA A 98 0.18 3.84 -49.53
CA ALA A 98 0.11 4.58 -50.78
C ALA A 98 1.23 5.64 -50.96
N HIS A 99 1.74 6.22 -49.86
CA HIS A 99 2.75 7.28 -49.91
C HIS A 99 4.19 6.78 -49.68
N PHE A 100 4.36 5.72 -48.91
CA PHE A 100 5.67 5.30 -48.43
C PHE A 100 6.00 3.84 -48.77
N GLY A 101 5.02 3.04 -49.20
CA GLY A 101 5.18 1.59 -49.40
C GLY A 101 5.45 0.84 -48.10
N PRO A 102 5.94 -0.41 -48.17
CA PRO A 102 6.23 -1.20 -46.98
C PRO A 102 7.41 -0.59 -46.21
N GLY A 103 7.15 -0.12 -44.99
CA GLY A 103 8.16 0.35 -44.04
C GLY A 103 7.92 1.77 -43.52
N PRO A 104 8.56 2.16 -42.40
CA PRO A 104 8.33 3.47 -41.79
C PRO A 104 8.78 4.61 -42.73
N PRO A 105 8.15 5.79 -42.68
CA PRO A 105 8.56 6.93 -43.50
C PRO A 105 10.04 7.29 -43.27
N PRO A 106 10.75 7.89 -44.24
CA PRO A 106 12.18 8.18 -44.14
C PRO A 106 12.58 9.02 -42.92
N GLU A 107 11.71 9.91 -42.47
CA GLU A 107 11.87 10.73 -41.26
C GLU A 107 11.79 9.90 -39.94
N PHE A 108 11.24 8.69 -40.01
CA PHE A 108 11.20 7.69 -38.95
C PHE A 108 12.11 6.47 -39.23
N ALA A 109 12.85 6.48 -40.35
CA ALA A 109 13.81 5.42 -40.66
C ALA A 109 14.94 5.41 -39.62
N GLY A 110 15.18 4.25 -39.00
CA GLY A 110 16.12 4.09 -37.88
C GLY A 110 15.48 4.15 -36.48
N HIS A 111 14.21 4.55 -36.38
CA HIS A 111 13.40 4.44 -35.17
C HIS A 111 12.05 3.85 -35.55
N ALA A 112 11.96 2.52 -35.71
CA ALA A 112 10.68 1.87 -35.92
C ALA A 112 9.68 2.41 -34.87
N PRO A 113 8.63 3.16 -35.28
CA PRO A 113 7.74 3.82 -34.33
C PRO A 113 7.14 2.84 -33.33
N ARG A 114 6.92 1.60 -33.80
CA ARG A 114 6.54 0.43 -33.01
C ARG A 114 7.54 0.10 -31.91
N ASP A 115 8.84 0.02 -32.19
CA ASP A 115 9.85 -0.35 -31.20
C ASP A 115 10.01 0.72 -30.13
N ARG A 116 9.91 2.00 -30.51
CA ARG A 116 9.91 3.10 -29.52
C ARG A 116 8.65 3.04 -28.66
N LEU A 117 7.47 2.81 -29.24
CA LEU A 117 6.22 2.63 -28.49
C LEU A 117 6.29 1.44 -27.53
N LEU A 118 6.79 0.30 -28.01
CA LEU A 118 6.95 -0.92 -27.20
C LEU A 118 7.96 -0.71 -26.07
N ARG A 119 9.07 0.00 -26.31
CA ARG A 119 10.02 0.36 -25.24
C ARG A 119 9.38 1.27 -24.21
N SER A 120 8.69 2.32 -24.62
CA SER A 120 7.99 3.23 -23.70
C SER A 120 6.86 2.52 -22.93
N ALA A 121 6.16 1.57 -23.56
CA ALA A 121 5.15 0.75 -22.89
C ALA A 121 5.78 -0.13 -21.80
N ARG A 122 6.88 -0.84 -22.10
CA ARG A 122 7.62 -1.66 -21.13
C ARG A 122 8.20 -0.83 -19.98
N GLU A 123 8.73 0.35 -20.28
CA GLU A 123 9.26 1.26 -19.25
C GLU A 123 8.14 1.74 -18.32
N LEU A 124 6.98 2.07 -18.86
CA LEU A 124 5.81 2.45 -18.07
C LEU A 124 5.29 1.27 -17.23
N GLU A 125 5.23 0.06 -17.80
CA GLU A 125 4.90 -1.17 -17.07
C GLU A 125 5.86 -1.40 -15.89
N GLY A 126 7.17 -1.27 -16.12
CA GLY A 126 8.18 -1.39 -15.07
C GLY A 126 7.98 -0.37 -13.95
N ARG A 127 7.84 0.91 -14.30
CA ARG A 127 7.65 2.00 -13.32
C ARG A 127 6.41 1.83 -12.46
N VAL A 128 5.34 1.26 -13.00
CA VAL A 128 4.15 1.01 -12.17
C VAL A 128 4.23 -0.31 -11.42
N GLY A 129 4.94 -1.31 -11.94
CA GLY A 129 5.38 -2.45 -11.12
C GLY A 129 6.13 -2.00 -9.87
N ASP A 130 7.10 -1.09 -10.02
CA ASP A 130 7.85 -0.51 -8.91
C ASP A 130 6.95 0.26 -7.92
N LEU A 131 6.01 1.05 -8.44
CA LEU A 131 5.05 1.79 -7.62
C LEU A 131 4.12 0.86 -6.84
N ALA A 132 3.63 -0.20 -7.48
CA ALA A 132 2.78 -1.20 -6.84
C ALA A 132 3.53 -1.96 -5.75
N ALA A 133 4.79 -2.33 -6.00
CA ALA A 133 5.66 -2.95 -5.00
C ALA A 133 5.90 -2.01 -3.81
N TYR A 134 6.16 -0.72 -4.07
CA TYR A 134 6.32 0.30 -3.03
C TYR A 134 5.07 0.44 -2.16
N TYR A 135 3.88 0.58 -2.76
CA TYR A 135 2.64 0.68 -1.99
C TYR A 135 2.30 -0.61 -1.25
N GLY A 136 2.58 -1.79 -1.83
CA GLY A 136 2.42 -3.06 -1.14
C GLY A 136 3.31 -3.17 0.09
N ALA A 137 4.58 -2.78 -0.02
CA ALA A 137 5.50 -2.73 1.11
C ALA A 137 5.05 -1.72 2.17
N TYR A 138 4.56 -0.56 1.74
CA TYR A 138 4.00 0.47 2.62
C TYR A 138 2.77 -0.03 3.39
N GLU A 139 1.84 -0.72 2.71
CA GLU A 139 0.67 -1.32 3.36
C GLU A 139 1.05 -2.37 4.41
N ILE A 140 2.00 -3.27 4.07
CA ILE A 140 2.52 -4.27 5.01
C ILE A 140 3.16 -3.59 6.23
N ALA A 141 3.95 -2.54 6.01
CA ALA A 141 4.58 -1.79 7.08
C ALA A 141 3.53 -1.13 7.99
N LEU A 142 2.49 -0.51 7.44
CA LEU A 142 1.41 0.10 8.23
C LEU A 142 0.65 -0.93 9.09
N ARG A 143 0.35 -2.12 8.55
CA ARG A 143 -0.31 -3.20 9.30
C ARG A 143 0.52 -3.76 10.45
N GLY A 144 1.84 -3.62 10.36
CA GLY A 144 2.78 -3.99 11.42
C GLY A 144 2.93 -2.94 12.52
N ILE A 145 2.32 -1.76 12.42
CA ILE A 145 2.40 -0.75 13.49
C ILE A 145 1.39 -1.13 14.58
N PRO A 146 1.83 -1.37 15.84
CA PRO A 146 0.97 -1.88 16.91
C PRO A 146 -0.01 -0.83 17.42
N HIS A 147 -1.20 -0.75 16.83
CA HIS A 147 -2.16 0.35 17.06
C HIS A 147 -3.41 -0.04 17.85
N ARG A 148 -3.70 -1.33 17.99
CA ARG A 148 -4.89 -1.81 18.71
C ARG A 148 -4.64 -1.92 20.20
N TRP A 149 -5.70 -1.72 20.98
CA TRP A 149 -5.74 -2.07 22.39
C TRP A 149 -5.57 -3.58 22.56
N PRO A 150 -4.52 -4.04 23.25
CA PRO A 150 -4.18 -5.47 23.33
C PRO A 150 -5.04 -6.24 24.34
N VAL A 151 -5.87 -5.57 25.15
CA VAL A 151 -6.93 -6.20 25.95
C VAL A 151 -8.26 -5.91 25.26
N ASP A 152 -8.90 -6.96 24.74
CA ASP A 152 -10.20 -6.84 24.08
C ASP A 152 -11.32 -6.78 25.12
N SER A 153 -11.47 -5.60 25.71
CA SER A 153 -12.53 -5.28 26.66
C SER A 153 -13.01 -3.85 26.44
N GLU A 154 -14.21 -3.54 26.93
CA GLU A 154 -14.74 -2.17 26.93
C GLU A 154 -13.88 -1.19 27.75
N ARG A 155 -12.96 -1.70 28.59
CA ARG A 155 -12.14 -0.92 29.52
C ARG A 155 -10.76 -0.64 28.92
N ARG A 156 -10.72 0.28 27.97
CA ARG A 156 -9.48 0.81 27.36
C ARG A 156 -8.78 1.79 28.32
N GLN A 157 -8.07 1.27 29.31
CA GLN A 157 -7.42 2.07 30.35
C GLN A 157 -6.02 1.57 30.68
N ILE A 158 -5.05 2.49 30.71
CA ILE A 158 -3.73 2.27 31.29
C ILE A 158 -3.80 2.60 32.79
N ASN A 159 -3.45 1.64 33.64
CA ASN A 159 -3.36 1.82 35.09
C ASN A 159 -1.99 2.39 35.50
N SER A 160 -0.92 2.00 34.79
CA SER A 160 0.42 2.56 34.98
C SER A 160 1.12 2.69 33.64
N GLY A 161 1.59 3.89 33.33
CA GLY A 161 2.31 4.19 32.09
C GLY A 161 3.78 3.79 32.12
N TYR A 162 4.44 4.03 30.99
CA TYR A 162 5.87 3.86 30.77
C TYR A 162 6.68 4.91 31.56
N GLY A 163 7.90 4.54 31.96
CA GLY A 163 8.85 5.47 32.60
C GLY A 163 9.14 5.19 34.08
N TYR A 164 9.77 6.15 34.76
CA TYR A 164 10.17 5.99 36.16
C TYR A 164 8.96 6.07 37.11
N ARG A 165 8.82 5.05 37.97
CA ARG A 165 7.78 4.98 39.00
C ARG A 165 8.34 4.46 40.33
N ARG A 166 7.58 4.65 41.41
CA ARG A 166 7.86 3.96 42.68
C ARG A 166 7.65 2.45 42.48
N ASP A 167 8.50 1.63 43.06
CA ASP A 167 8.34 0.18 43.01
C ASP A 167 7.03 -0.24 43.69
N PRO A 168 6.13 -0.96 42.99
CA PRO A 168 4.85 -1.38 43.53
C PRO A 168 4.97 -2.38 44.70
N PHE A 169 6.15 -2.97 44.93
CA PHE A 169 6.43 -3.91 46.02
C PHE A 169 7.26 -3.28 47.16
N GLY A 170 7.40 -1.96 47.19
CA GLY A 170 8.01 -1.22 48.31
C GLY A 170 9.51 -0.97 48.19
N GLY A 171 10.11 -1.26 47.03
CA GLY A 171 11.52 -0.95 46.73
C GLY A 171 11.79 0.50 46.30
N ARG A 172 13.01 0.75 45.82
CA ARG A 172 13.44 2.05 45.24
C ARG A 172 12.81 2.27 43.87
N GLY A 173 12.88 3.48 43.31
CA GLY A 173 12.32 3.79 41.99
C GLY A 173 12.76 2.79 40.90
N GLN A 174 11.80 2.33 40.09
CA GLN A 174 12.00 1.38 38.99
C GLN A 174 11.58 2.02 37.67
N PHE A 175 12.30 1.72 36.60
CA PHE A 175 11.89 2.08 35.24
C PHE A 175 10.94 1.03 34.66
N HIS A 176 9.72 1.44 34.32
CA HIS A 176 8.70 0.62 33.71
C HIS A 176 8.82 0.68 32.18
N ARG A 177 9.14 -0.46 31.56
CA ARG A 177 9.45 -0.56 30.12
C ARG A 177 8.22 -0.68 29.21
N GLY A 178 7.03 -0.59 29.78
CA GLY A 178 5.75 -0.72 29.08
C GLY A 178 4.64 -0.01 29.82
N ALA A 179 3.41 -0.45 29.57
CA ALA A 179 2.20 0.03 30.21
C ALA A 179 1.43 -1.14 30.81
N ASP A 180 0.87 -0.93 31.99
CA ASP A 180 0.00 -1.90 32.66
C ASP A 180 -1.44 -1.56 32.27
N ILE A 181 -2.03 -2.37 31.41
CA ILE A 181 -3.37 -2.18 30.87
C ILE A 181 -4.36 -2.94 31.74
N LYS A 182 -5.44 -2.23 32.11
CA LYS A 182 -6.50 -2.77 32.95
C LYS A 182 -7.20 -3.93 32.26
N GLY A 183 -7.39 -5.02 32.99
CA GLY A 183 -8.17 -6.17 32.54
C GLY A 183 -8.62 -7.00 33.72
N ARG A 184 -9.65 -7.82 33.54
CA ARG A 184 -10.05 -8.87 34.48
C ARG A 184 -9.37 -10.17 34.10
N SER A 185 -9.14 -11.05 35.07
CA SER A 185 -8.65 -12.40 34.77
C SER A 185 -9.54 -13.09 33.75
N GLY A 186 -8.94 -13.64 32.69
CA GLY A 186 -9.65 -14.28 31.59
C GLY A 186 -10.06 -13.36 30.44
N ASP A 187 -9.95 -12.02 30.59
CA ASP A 187 -10.23 -11.11 29.47
C ASP A 187 -9.31 -11.45 28.27
N PRO A 188 -9.80 -11.38 27.02
CA PRO A 188 -8.99 -11.75 25.86
C PRO A 188 -7.81 -10.80 25.68
N VAL A 189 -6.64 -11.37 25.42
CA VAL A 189 -5.46 -10.63 24.96
C VAL A 189 -5.28 -10.89 23.48
N ILE A 190 -5.22 -9.81 22.69
CA ILE A 190 -5.14 -9.84 21.23
C ILE A 190 -3.83 -9.23 20.72
N ALA A 191 -3.40 -9.67 19.54
CA ALA A 191 -2.26 -9.07 18.87
C ALA A 191 -2.58 -7.63 18.44
N ALA A 192 -1.70 -6.67 18.80
CA ALA A 192 -1.90 -5.25 18.51
C ALA A 192 -1.70 -4.88 17.02
N ALA A 193 -1.02 -5.73 16.26
CA ALA A 193 -0.71 -5.59 14.84
C ALA A 193 -0.42 -6.95 14.18
N ASP A 194 -0.37 -6.96 12.85
CA ASP A 194 0.04 -8.14 12.08
C ASP A 194 1.51 -8.48 12.39
N GLY A 195 1.81 -9.76 12.55
CA GLY A 195 3.18 -10.20 12.83
C GLY A 195 3.34 -11.71 12.97
N THR A 196 4.51 -12.10 13.46
CA THR A 196 4.87 -13.49 13.75
C THR A 196 5.27 -13.61 15.22
N VAL A 197 4.74 -14.62 15.90
CA VAL A 197 5.07 -14.91 17.30
C VAL A 197 6.55 -15.30 17.39
N ARG A 198 7.37 -14.38 17.89
CA ARG A 198 8.82 -14.57 18.01
C ARG A 198 9.18 -15.55 19.12
N SER A 199 8.43 -15.51 20.23
CA SER A 199 8.65 -16.43 21.34
C SER A 199 7.43 -16.51 22.26
N VAL A 200 7.28 -17.67 22.89
CA VAL A 200 6.35 -17.90 23.99
C VAL A 200 7.14 -18.44 25.17
N ARG A 201 6.89 -17.90 26.38
CA ARG A 201 7.59 -18.34 27.59
C ARG A 201 6.58 -18.49 28.73
N ARG A 202 6.71 -19.57 29.49
CA ARG A 202 5.96 -19.78 30.74
C ARG A 202 6.94 -19.71 31.91
N ALA A 203 6.61 -18.93 32.93
CA ALA A 203 7.44 -18.77 34.11
C ALA A 203 6.58 -18.39 35.33
N SER A 204 7.06 -18.70 36.52
CA SER A 204 6.43 -18.32 37.79
C SER A 204 6.91 -16.98 38.36
N SER A 205 7.95 -16.37 37.77
CA SER A 205 8.57 -15.13 38.24
C SER A 205 8.77 -14.10 37.11
N GLY A 206 9.11 -12.86 37.49
CA GLY A 206 9.29 -11.75 36.54
C GLY A 206 8.01 -11.50 35.74
N TYR A 207 8.11 -11.46 34.42
CA TYR A 207 6.96 -11.28 33.52
C TYR A 207 5.91 -12.42 33.53
N GLY A 208 6.18 -13.56 34.19
CA GLY A 208 5.25 -14.69 34.18
C GLY A 208 5.16 -15.36 32.81
N ASN A 209 3.93 -15.66 32.39
CA ASN A 209 3.64 -16.13 31.04
C ASN A 209 3.68 -14.97 30.04
N VAL A 210 4.45 -15.15 28.96
CA VAL A 210 4.78 -14.09 28.01
C VAL A 210 4.63 -14.58 26.57
N VAL A 211 4.10 -13.69 25.73
CA VAL A 211 4.17 -13.78 24.27
C VAL A 211 4.95 -12.57 23.76
N ARG A 212 5.87 -12.77 22.83
CA ARG A 212 6.48 -11.69 22.02
C ARG A 212 6.09 -11.85 20.56
N VAL A 213 5.63 -10.79 19.92
CA VAL A 213 5.27 -10.76 18.50
C VAL A 213 6.18 -9.78 17.77
N PHE A 214 6.88 -10.27 16.74
CA PHE A 214 7.66 -9.43 15.84
C PHE A 214 6.79 -9.00 14.67
N HIS A 215 6.83 -7.72 14.33
CA HIS A 215 6.04 -7.11 13.27
C HIS A 215 6.95 -6.74 12.09
N ASN A 216 6.48 -6.97 10.85
CA ASN A 216 7.27 -6.74 9.63
C ASN A 216 7.68 -5.28 9.40
N SER A 217 7.12 -4.37 10.18
CA SER A 217 7.43 -2.94 10.27
C SER A 217 8.70 -2.63 11.09
N GLY A 218 9.34 -3.64 11.70
CA GLY A 218 10.48 -3.47 12.62
C GLY A 218 10.09 -3.26 14.09
N TYR A 219 8.78 -3.30 14.39
CA TYR A 219 8.27 -3.26 15.76
C TYR A 219 8.26 -4.64 16.40
N GLU A 220 8.30 -4.67 17.72
CA GLU A 220 8.03 -5.88 18.51
C GLU A 220 7.14 -5.54 19.69
N THR A 221 6.17 -6.40 19.99
CA THR A 221 5.28 -6.24 21.15
C THR A 221 5.47 -7.38 22.14
N LEU A 222 5.41 -7.08 23.43
CA LEU A 222 5.43 -8.06 24.51
C LEU A 222 4.11 -8.01 25.30
N TYR A 223 3.60 -9.19 25.63
CA TYR A 223 2.36 -9.39 26.39
C TYR A 223 2.68 -10.29 27.59
N ALA A 224 2.61 -9.77 28.81
CA ALA A 224 3.03 -10.46 30.04
C ALA A 224 1.90 -10.65 31.05
N HIS A 225 2.21 -11.39 32.12
CA HIS A 225 1.31 -11.76 33.20
C HIS A 225 0.09 -12.58 32.76
N LEU A 226 0.17 -13.24 31.60
CA LEU A 226 -0.94 -13.98 31.02
C LEU A 226 -1.37 -15.15 31.91
N SER A 227 -2.67 -15.46 31.96
CA SER A 227 -3.15 -16.71 32.57
C SER A 227 -3.00 -17.89 31.62
N GLU A 228 -3.26 -17.65 30.33
CA GLU A 228 -3.16 -18.64 29.27
C GLU A 228 -2.46 -18.04 28.05
N ILE A 229 -1.70 -18.87 27.34
CA ILE A 229 -1.12 -18.55 26.04
C ILE A 229 -1.83 -19.41 25.00
N SER A 230 -2.44 -18.79 23.99
CA SER A 230 -3.25 -19.44 22.96
C SER A 230 -2.54 -19.57 21.61
N VAL A 231 -1.25 -19.24 21.56
CA VAL A 231 -0.41 -19.28 20.36
C VAL A 231 0.93 -19.97 20.62
N GLN A 232 1.64 -20.32 19.55
CA GLN A 232 2.96 -20.94 19.61
C GLN A 232 4.01 -20.12 18.85
N GLN A 233 5.28 -20.39 19.11
CA GLN A 233 6.39 -19.77 18.38
C GLN A 233 6.24 -20.01 16.87
N ASP A 234 6.66 -19.01 16.09
CA ASP A 234 6.61 -18.95 14.63
C ASP A 234 5.20 -18.92 14.00
N GLN A 235 4.15 -18.85 14.83
CA GLN A 235 2.78 -18.65 14.36
C GLN A 235 2.58 -17.23 13.81
N ILE A 236 1.98 -17.12 12.62
CA ILE A 236 1.53 -15.84 12.05
C ILE A 236 0.24 -15.43 12.75
N VAL A 237 0.18 -14.17 13.19
CA VAL A 237 -0.99 -13.56 13.83
C VAL A 237 -1.38 -12.27 13.11
N ARG A 238 -2.68 -12.02 13.02
CA ARG A 238 -3.26 -10.77 12.53
C ARG A 238 -3.62 -9.85 13.68
N ALA A 239 -3.66 -8.56 13.41
CA ALA A 239 -4.19 -7.58 14.36
C ALA A 239 -5.60 -7.99 14.81
N GLY A 240 -5.79 -8.20 16.12
CA GLY A 240 -7.05 -8.68 16.69
C GLY A 240 -7.13 -10.19 16.97
N ASP A 241 -6.18 -10.99 16.48
CA ASP A 241 -6.15 -12.41 16.81
C ASP A 241 -5.87 -12.62 18.30
N ARG A 242 -6.61 -13.52 18.93
CA ARG A 242 -6.38 -13.88 20.34
C ARG A 242 -5.05 -14.60 20.49
N ILE A 243 -4.21 -14.08 21.37
CA ILE A 243 -2.90 -14.65 21.71
C ILE A 243 -2.82 -15.20 23.14
N GLY A 244 -3.80 -14.87 23.98
CA GLY A 244 -3.88 -15.37 25.34
C GLY A 244 -5.02 -14.74 26.14
N THR A 245 -4.90 -14.80 27.45
CA THR A 245 -5.85 -14.19 28.39
C THR A 245 -5.13 -13.43 29.50
N VAL A 246 -5.74 -12.33 29.96
CA VAL A 246 -5.25 -11.53 31.07
C VAL A 246 -5.19 -12.39 32.33
N GLY A 247 -4.07 -12.34 33.05
CA GLY A 247 -3.87 -13.09 34.27
C GLY A 247 -3.13 -12.29 35.33
N THR A 248 -2.46 -13.01 36.22
CA THR A 248 -1.62 -12.45 37.29
C THR A 248 -0.36 -13.30 37.51
N SER A 249 0.10 -14.00 36.46
CA SER A 249 1.28 -14.87 36.56
C SER A 249 2.56 -14.05 36.72
N GLY A 250 3.57 -14.63 37.38
CA GLY A 250 4.81 -13.89 37.65
C GLY A 250 4.67 -12.87 38.77
N HIS A 251 5.42 -11.78 38.66
CA HIS A 251 5.45 -10.71 39.67
C HIS A 251 4.41 -9.64 39.33
N SER A 252 3.19 -9.83 39.83
CA SER A 252 2.04 -8.95 39.59
C SER A 252 1.30 -8.67 40.89
N THR A 253 0.78 -7.45 41.06
CA THR A 253 -0.04 -7.04 42.22
C THR A 253 -1.52 -7.41 42.07
N GLY A 254 -1.94 -7.84 40.88
CA GLY A 254 -3.31 -8.23 40.57
C GLY A 254 -3.57 -8.34 39.07
N PRO A 255 -4.79 -8.71 38.64
CA PRO A 255 -5.08 -8.92 37.23
C PRO A 255 -4.87 -7.66 36.37
N HIS A 256 -3.95 -7.75 35.40
CA HIS A 256 -3.68 -6.75 34.37
C HIS A 256 -2.84 -7.37 33.25
N LEU A 257 -2.77 -6.69 32.11
CA LEU A 257 -1.80 -7.00 31.05
C LEU A 257 -0.62 -6.05 31.17
N HIS A 258 0.59 -6.56 31.35
CA HIS A 258 1.79 -5.77 31.12
C HIS A 258 2.15 -5.82 29.64
N TYR A 259 2.12 -4.67 28.97
CA TYR A 259 2.29 -4.53 27.53
C TYR A 259 3.47 -3.62 27.20
N GLU A 260 4.40 -4.09 26.37
CA GLU A 260 5.55 -3.29 25.93
C GLU A 260 5.56 -3.17 24.40
N VAL A 261 6.03 -2.02 23.91
CA VAL A 261 6.26 -1.76 22.49
C VAL A 261 7.75 -1.48 22.30
N TYR A 262 8.36 -2.11 21.30
CA TYR A 262 9.74 -1.92 20.91
C TYR A 262 9.84 -1.52 19.45
N PHE A 263 10.82 -0.68 19.13
CA PHE A 263 11.29 -0.45 17.76
C PHE A 263 12.81 -0.54 17.76
N GLU A 264 13.39 -1.37 16.90
CA GLU A 264 14.84 -1.61 16.83
C GLU A 264 15.47 -1.91 18.21
N ASN A 265 14.83 -2.77 18.99
CA ASN A 265 15.21 -3.16 20.37
C ASN A 265 15.16 -2.04 21.43
N LYS A 266 14.62 -0.86 21.11
CA LYS A 266 14.40 0.22 22.09
C LYS A 266 12.95 0.21 22.56
N ALA A 267 12.74 0.18 23.87
CA ALA A 267 11.40 0.24 24.46
C ALA A 267 10.82 1.65 24.30
N LEU A 268 9.58 1.74 23.84
CA LEU A 268 8.83 2.96 23.60
C LEU A 268 7.63 3.03 24.54
N ASP A 269 7.10 4.24 24.73
CA ASP A 269 5.85 4.43 25.47
C ASP A 269 4.67 3.86 24.65
N PRO A 270 3.95 2.83 25.15
CA PRO A 270 2.83 2.26 24.42
C PRO A 270 1.66 3.23 24.22
N ASP A 271 1.47 4.23 25.09
CA ASP A 271 0.31 5.14 25.02
C ASP A 271 0.26 5.90 23.68
N GLY A 272 1.43 6.25 23.12
CA GLY A 272 1.54 6.93 21.82
C GLY A 272 1.10 6.10 20.61
N TYR A 273 0.80 4.81 20.79
CA TYR A 273 0.41 3.91 19.70
C TYR A 273 -1.04 3.44 19.80
N LEU A 274 -1.64 3.45 20.99
CA LEU A 274 -2.99 2.91 21.20
C LEU A 274 -4.04 3.87 20.66
N VAL A 275 -4.72 3.49 19.58
CA VAL A 275 -5.75 4.32 18.95
C VAL A 275 -7.09 4.18 19.70
N PRO A 276 -7.83 5.27 19.98
CA PRO A 276 -9.10 5.26 20.69
C PRO A 276 -10.20 4.36 20.11
#